data_AF-A0A7C2QII0-F1
#
_entry.id   AF-A0A7C2QII0-F1
#
_cell.length_a   1.000
_cell.length_b   1.000
_cell.length_c   1.000
_cell.angle_alpha   90.00
_cell.angle_beta   90.00
_cell.angle_gamma   90.00
#
_symmetry.space_group_name_H-M   'P 1'
#
loop_
_entity.id
_entity.type
_entity.pdbx_description
1 polymer ?
#
loop_
_entity_poly.entity_id
_entity_poly.type
_entity_poly.pdbx_seq_one_letter_code
_entity_poly.pdbx_strand_id
1 'polypeptide(L)'
;MREIEKESEKYLGRRVSHQVLSYHFRNHVLKLWAGNRVWLYADAQQVPYRLLYLEGRDAPAVARALVQLPWFHTAYIDIGKAVVSGQPPCASMPHLYRVLGDLDVDVVEFAMEVGVLKWVPIFNLLGQFVKREEAESGRGVMAR
;
A
#
# COMPACT_ATOMS: atom_id res chain seq x y z
N MET A 1 16.53 -5.55 39.06
CA MET A 1 16.54 -6.31 37.78
C MET A 1 15.86 -5.46 36.72
N ARG A 2 16.50 -5.25 35.56
CA ARG A 2 15.88 -4.50 34.46
C ARG A 2 14.71 -5.32 33.90
N GLU A 3 13.62 -4.63 33.59
CA GLU A 3 12.37 -5.24 33.12
C GLU A 3 12.58 -6.13 31.89
N ILE A 4 13.41 -5.67 30.94
CA ILE A 4 13.70 -6.40 29.70
C ILE A 4 14.45 -7.73 29.91
N GLU A 5 15.23 -7.86 31.00
CA GLU A 5 15.92 -9.10 31.31
C GLU A 5 14.94 -10.14 31.87
N LYS A 6 13.95 -9.69 32.65
CA LYS A 6 12.84 -10.55 33.12
C LYS A 6 11.97 -11.01 31.95
N GLU A 7 11.68 -10.10 31.02
CA GLU A 7 10.93 -10.41 29.80
C GLU A 7 11.67 -11.49 28.97
N SER A 8 13.00 -11.33 28.81
CA SER A 8 13.81 -12.30 28.07
C SER A 8 13.80 -13.69 28.70
N GLU A 9 13.84 -13.78 30.03
CA GLU A 9 13.79 -15.03 30.77
C GLU A 9 12.43 -15.73 30.61
N LYS A 10 11.34 -14.97 30.67
CA LYS A 10 9.98 -15.46 30.46
C LYS A 10 9.80 -16.11 29.07
N TYR A 11 10.30 -15.48 28.01
CA TYR A 11 10.07 -15.95 26.64
C TYR A 11 11.14 -16.91 26.10
N LEU A 12 12.39 -16.81 26.57
CA LEU A 12 13.52 -17.61 26.07
C LEU A 12 13.97 -18.72 27.03
N GLY A 13 13.39 -18.80 28.23
CA GLY A 13 13.79 -19.75 29.27
C GLY A 13 15.21 -19.55 29.81
N ARG A 14 15.85 -18.43 29.44
CA ARG A 14 17.21 -18.07 29.86
C ARG A 14 17.33 -16.57 29.97
N ARG A 15 18.13 -16.12 30.94
CA ARG A 15 18.43 -14.70 31.10
C ARG A 15 19.40 -14.24 30.01
N VAL A 16 18.99 -13.23 29.25
CA VAL A 16 19.86 -12.55 28.29
C VAL A 16 20.22 -11.18 28.85
N SER A 17 21.52 -10.83 28.85
CA SER A 17 21.94 -9.52 29.36
C SER A 17 21.42 -8.39 28.47
N HIS A 18 21.14 -7.25 29.07
CA HIS A 18 20.76 -6.04 28.32
C HIS A 18 21.74 -5.69 27.20
N GLN A 19 23.04 -5.93 27.41
CA GLN A 19 24.08 -5.67 26.40
C GLN A 19 23.92 -6.57 25.17
N VAL A 20 23.67 -7.87 25.37
CA VAL A 20 23.45 -8.82 24.28
C VAL A 20 22.17 -8.48 23.52
N LEU A 21 21.08 -8.12 24.22
CA LEU A 21 19.85 -7.67 23.58
C LEU A 21 20.05 -6.38 22.75
N SER A 22 20.79 -5.41 23.31
CA SER A 22 21.11 -4.17 22.60
C SER A 22 21.98 -4.42 21.36
N TYR A 23 22.97 -5.32 21.48
CA TYR A 23 23.80 -5.74 20.34
C TYR A 23 22.96 -6.42 19.26
N HIS A 24 22.07 -7.34 19.66
CA HIS A 24 21.18 -8.04 18.73
C HIS A 24 20.25 -7.06 17.99
N PHE A 25 19.62 -6.15 18.73
CA PHE A 25 18.73 -5.14 18.17
C PHE A 25 19.45 -4.27 17.12
N ARG A 26 20.62 -3.72 17.44
CA ARG A 26 21.35 -2.85 16.51
C ARG A 26 21.88 -3.59 15.28
N ASN A 27 22.34 -4.83 15.44
CA ASN A 27 23.02 -5.55 14.35
C ASN A 27 22.09 -6.36 13.45
N HIS A 28 20.96 -6.83 13.98
CA HIS A 28 20.04 -7.70 13.26
C HIS A 28 18.66 -7.05 13.07
N VAL A 29 18.04 -6.55 14.14
CA VAL A 29 16.67 -6.04 14.08
C VAL A 29 16.59 -4.71 13.34
N LEU A 30 17.45 -3.74 13.69
CA LEU A 30 17.38 -2.38 13.15
C LEU A 30 17.59 -2.35 11.63
N LYS A 31 18.45 -3.23 11.10
CA LYS A 31 18.68 -3.37 9.66
C LYS A 31 17.46 -3.94 8.94
N LEU A 32 16.78 -4.89 9.55
CA LEU A 32 15.52 -5.47 9.02
C LEU A 32 14.33 -4.52 9.17
N TRP A 33 14.40 -3.61 10.14
CA TRP A 33 13.40 -2.55 10.36
C TRP A 33 13.67 -1.28 9.56
N ALA A 34 14.80 -1.20 8.84
CA ALA A 34 15.06 -0.08 7.95
C ALA A 34 14.00 -0.07 6.84
N GLY A 35 13.20 1.00 6.80
CA GLY A 35 12.07 1.13 5.87
C GLY A 35 10.70 0.81 6.47
N ASN A 36 10.62 0.38 7.74
CA ASN A 36 9.33 0.32 8.43
C ASN A 36 8.77 1.73 8.60
N ARG A 37 7.61 1.97 7.99
CA ARG A 37 6.83 3.20 8.13
C ARG A 37 5.65 2.93 9.06
N VAL A 38 5.39 3.87 9.98
CA VAL A 38 4.16 3.86 10.77
C VAL A 38 3.01 4.27 9.84
N TRP A 39 2.06 3.37 9.65
CA TRP A 39 0.84 3.66 8.89
C TRP A 39 -0.23 4.23 9.82
N LEU A 40 -0.83 5.34 9.41
CA LEU A 40 -1.95 5.97 10.11
C LEU A 40 -3.24 5.47 9.47
N TYR A 41 -3.82 4.41 10.04
CA TYR A 41 -5.14 3.93 9.64
C TYR A 41 -6.21 4.64 10.45
N ALA A 42 -7.20 5.20 9.76
CA ALA A 42 -8.40 5.75 10.38
C ALA A 42 -9.46 4.65 10.52
N ASP A 43 -10.43 4.87 11.41
CA ASP A 43 -11.63 4.02 11.46
C ASP A 43 -12.32 4.04 10.09
N ALA A 44 -12.36 2.89 9.43
CA ALA A 44 -12.90 2.76 8.08
C ALA A 44 -14.40 3.04 8.00
N GLN A 45 -15.15 2.96 9.12
CA GLN A 45 -16.55 3.37 9.17
C GLN A 45 -16.71 4.90 9.06
N GLN A 46 -15.70 5.66 9.47
CA GLN A 46 -15.70 7.13 9.45
C GLN A 46 -14.98 7.68 8.22
N VAL A 47 -13.85 7.07 7.87
CA VAL A 47 -13.03 7.46 6.72
C VAL A 47 -12.78 6.20 5.88
N PRO A 48 -13.62 5.93 4.85
CA PRO A 48 -13.48 4.73 4.06
C PRO A 48 -12.14 4.73 3.32
N TYR A 49 -11.62 3.52 3.10
CA TYR A 49 -10.41 3.36 2.29
C TYR A 49 -10.72 3.74 0.84
N ARG A 50 -9.86 4.56 0.23
CA ARG A 50 -10.05 5.13 -1.10
C ARG A 50 -8.93 4.69 -2.02
N LEU A 51 -9.26 4.46 -3.28
CA LEU A 51 -8.34 4.32 -4.39
C LEU A 51 -8.57 5.49 -5.35
N LEU A 52 -7.52 6.26 -5.62
CA LEU A 52 -7.51 7.32 -6.61
C LEU A 52 -6.76 6.81 -7.83
N TYR A 53 -7.48 6.52 -8.91
CA TYR A 53 -6.90 6.28 -10.22
C TYR A 53 -6.65 7.63 -10.91
N LEU A 54 -5.41 7.86 -11.30
CA LEU A 54 -4.92 9.10 -11.88
C LEU A 54 -4.46 8.81 -13.31
N GLU A 55 -4.89 9.64 -14.25
CA GLU A 55 -4.48 9.55 -15.66
C GLU A 55 -4.10 10.94 -16.19
N GLY A 56 -2.98 11.06 -16.89
CA GLY A 56 -2.47 12.35 -17.40
C GLY A 56 -0.96 12.48 -17.26
N ARG A 57 -0.37 13.53 -17.86
CA ARG A 57 1.10 13.71 -17.84
C ARG A 57 1.64 13.89 -16.43
N ASP A 58 0.87 14.53 -15.54
CA ASP A 58 1.29 14.82 -14.17
C ASP A 58 0.96 13.70 -13.17
N ALA A 59 0.19 12.68 -13.59
CA ALA A 59 -0.26 11.59 -12.70
C ALA A 59 0.89 10.91 -11.91
N PRO A 60 2.04 10.57 -12.51
CA PRO A 60 3.15 9.97 -11.78
C PRO A 60 3.75 10.89 -10.71
N ALA A 61 3.82 12.20 -10.99
CA ALA A 61 4.37 13.18 -10.07
C ALA A 61 3.41 13.42 -8.89
N VAL A 62 2.12 13.58 -9.19
CA VAL A 62 1.05 13.68 -8.20
C VAL A 62 1.03 12.48 -7.27
N ALA A 63 1.11 11.26 -7.80
CA ALA A 63 1.11 10.04 -6.99
C ALA A 63 2.30 9.97 -6.02
N ARG A 64 3.50 10.36 -6.46
CA ARG A 64 4.69 10.46 -5.60
C ARG A 64 4.52 11.50 -4.51
N ALA A 65 3.88 12.63 -4.80
CA ALA A 65 3.62 13.66 -3.79
C ALA A 65 2.59 13.17 -2.76
N LEU A 66 1.48 12.59 -3.22
CA LEU A 66 0.40 12.12 -2.36
C LEU A 66 0.89 11.06 -1.36
N VAL A 67 1.68 10.07 -1.77
CA VAL A 67 2.17 9.00 -0.87
C VAL A 67 3.15 9.49 0.22
N GLN A 68 3.61 10.75 0.16
CA GLN A 68 4.37 11.37 1.24
C GLN A 68 3.48 12.11 2.25
N LEU A 69 2.22 12.38 1.90
CA LEU A 69 1.26 13.02 2.79
C LEU A 69 0.67 12.00 3.78
N PRO A 70 0.29 12.44 4.99
CA PRO A 70 -0.47 11.60 5.91
C PRO A 70 -1.72 11.04 5.24
N TRP A 71 -2.11 9.84 5.67
CA TRP A 71 -3.31 9.13 5.21
C TRP A 71 -3.27 8.58 3.79
N PHE A 72 -2.19 8.81 3.03
CA PHE A 72 -1.94 8.12 1.78
C PHE A 72 -0.88 7.04 2.00
N HIS A 73 -1.23 5.81 1.65
CA HIS A 73 -0.46 4.63 2.03
C HIS A 73 0.43 4.13 0.90
N THR A 74 -0.16 3.92 -0.27
CA THR A 74 0.56 3.27 -1.36
C THR A 74 0.31 3.99 -2.67
N ALA A 75 1.33 4.06 -3.52
CA ALA A 75 1.20 4.52 -4.89
C ALA A 75 1.80 3.47 -5.83
N TYR A 76 1.03 3.08 -6.85
CA TYR A 76 1.48 2.31 -8.00
C TYR A 76 1.59 3.28 -9.17
N ILE A 77 2.74 3.33 -9.82
CA ILE A 77 3.05 4.36 -10.81
C ILE A 77 3.43 3.69 -12.12
N ASP A 78 2.81 4.14 -13.21
CA ASP A 78 3.09 3.73 -14.58
C ASP A 78 3.25 4.98 -15.47
N ILE A 79 3.45 4.80 -16.77
CA ILE A 79 3.63 5.87 -17.74
C ILE A 79 2.29 6.61 -17.94
N GLY A 80 2.24 7.86 -17.46
CA GLY A 80 1.06 8.73 -17.58
C GLY A 80 -0.15 8.28 -16.75
N LYS A 81 0.04 7.32 -15.83
CA LYS A 81 -1.01 6.73 -15.02
C LYS A 81 -0.49 6.41 -13.64
N ALA A 82 -1.35 6.49 -12.63
CA ALA A 82 -1.00 6.04 -11.29
C ALA A 82 -2.24 5.64 -10.49
N VAL A 83 -2.05 4.81 -9.48
CA VAL A 83 -3.07 4.48 -8.49
C VAL A 83 -2.53 4.82 -7.11
N VAL A 84 -3.24 5.66 -6.38
CA VAL A 84 -2.91 6.00 -4.99
C VAL A 84 -3.98 5.43 -4.08
N SER A 85 -3.57 4.84 -2.96
CA SER A 85 -4.46 4.23 -2.00
C SER A 85 -4.28 4.85 -0.60
N GLY A 86 -5.37 5.07 0.13
CA GLY A 86 -5.30 5.75 1.42
C GLY A 86 -6.65 5.96 2.10
N GLN A 87 -6.65 6.67 3.22
CA GLN A 87 -7.83 7.14 3.96
C GLN A 87 -7.76 8.67 4.20
N PRO A 88 -7.64 9.49 3.14
CA PRO A 88 -7.58 10.93 3.32
C PRO A 88 -8.85 11.44 4.03
N PRO A 89 -8.73 12.31 5.06
CA PRO A 89 -9.89 12.88 5.73
C PRO A 89 -10.84 13.57 4.76
N CYS A 90 -12.15 13.37 4.90
CA CYS A 90 -13.14 13.94 3.97
C CYS A 90 -13.02 15.47 3.83
N ALA A 91 -12.61 16.17 4.89
CA ALA A 91 -12.41 17.62 4.89
C ALA A 91 -11.22 18.08 4.01
N SER A 92 -10.20 17.24 3.77
CA SER A 92 -9.06 17.63 2.94
C SER A 92 -9.31 17.44 1.44
N MET A 93 -10.29 16.60 1.07
CA MET A 93 -10.55 16.23 -0.32
C MET A 93 -10.91 17.42 -1.24
N PRO A 94 -11.77 18.38 -0.84
CA PRO A 94 -12.04 19.54 -1.70
C PRO A 94 -10.81 20.40 -1.98
N HIS A 95 -9.90 20.52 -1.00
CA HIS A 95 -8.63 21.23 -1.18
C HIS A 95 -7.69 20.49 -2.12
N LEU A 96 -7.63 19.16 -1.99
CA LEU A 96 -6.86 18.31 -2.90
C LEU A 96 -7.37 18.48 -4.34
N TYR A 97 -8.67 18.31 -4.56
CA TYR A 97 -9.24 18.40 -5.91
C TYR A 97 -9.07 19.77 -6.55
N ARG A 98 -9.10 20.85 -5.75
CA ARG A 98 -8.78 22.20 -6.26
C ARG A 98 -7.35 22.27 -6.80
N VAL A 99 -6.37 21.74 -6.07
CA VAL A 99 -4.97 21.74 -6.51
C VAL A 99 -4.76 20.83 -7.71
N LEU A 100 -5.43 19.68 -7.75
CA LEU A 100 -5.34 18.75 -8.89
C LEU A 100 -5.96 19.33 -10.16
N GLY A 101 -6.97 20.19 -10.05
CA GLY A 101 -7.60 20.84 -11.21
C GLY A 101 -6.70 21.80 -11.99
N ASP A 102 -5.58 22.24 -11.40
CA ASP A 102 -4.57 23.06 -12.07
C ASP A 102 -3.50 22.21 -12.81
N LEU A 103 -3.55 20.89 -12.68
CA LEU A 103 -2.59 19.94 -13.24
C LEU A 103 -3.19 19.13 -14.39
N ASP A 104 -2.34 18.55 -15.23
CA ASP A 104 -2.77 17.63 -16.28
C ASP A 104 -3.00 16.22 -15.70
N VAL A 105 -4.07 16.09 -14.91
CA VAL A 105 -4.47 14.84 -14.28
C VAL A 105 -5.99 14.73 -14.13
N ASP A 106 -6.55 13.66 -14.67
CA ASP A 106 -7.91 13.21 -14.41
C ASP A 106 -7.90 12.24 -13.22
N VAL A 107 -8.94 12.33 -12.37
CA VAL A 107 -9.06 11.53 -11.15
C VAL A 107 -10.35 10.74 -11.15
N VAL A 108 -10.24 9.43 -11.03
CA VAL A 108 -11.36 8.52 -10.75
C VAL A 108 -11.19 7.97 -9.33
N GLU A 109 -12.19 8.19 -8.49
CA GLU A 109 -12.18 7.77 -7.10
C GLU A 109 -13.05 6.53 -6.88
N PHE A 110 -12.49 5.54 -6.19
CA PHE A 110 -13.20 4.38 -5.68
C PHE A 110 -13.16 4.40 -4.15
N ALA A 111 -14.34 4.45 -3.52
CA ALA A 111 -14.45 4.25 -2.08
C ALA A 111 -14.73 2.77 -1.79
N MET A 112 -13.94 2.17 -0.91
CA MET A 112 -14.14 0.80 -0.47
C MET A 112 -15.17 0.78 0.66
N GLU A 113 -16.23 -0.01 0.47
CA GLU A 113 -17.18 -0.30 1.53
C GLU A 113 -16.55 -1.24 2.58
N VAL A 114 -16.81 -0.97 3.85
CA VAL A 114 -16.41 -1.84 4.96
C VAL A 114 -17.38 -3.03 5.00
N GLY A 115 -17.14 -4.01 4.13
CA GLY A 115 -17.90 -5.25 4.05
C GLY A 115 -17.00 -6.47 4.19
N VAL A 116 -17.42 -7.46 4.98
CA VAL A 116 -16.72 -8.76 5.12
C VAL A 116 -16.96 -9.66 3.90
N LEU A 117 -17.87 -9.26 3.00
CA LEU A 117 -18.13 -9.96 1.74
C LEU A 117 -16.96 -9.74 0.78
N LYS A 118 -15.91 -10.51 0.99
CA LYS A 118 -14.83 -10.70 0.03
C LYS A 118 -15.41 -11.48 -1.15
N TRP A 119 -15.89 -10.79 -2.18
CA TRP A 119 -16.15 -11.43 -3.47
C TRP A 119 -14.80 -11.77 -4.10
N VAL A 120 -14.22 -12.88 -3.66
CA VAL A 120 -13.16 -13.53 -4.40
C VAL A 120 -13.88 -14.26 -5.52
N PRO A 121 -13.60 -14.00 -6.81
CA PRO A 121 -14.06 -14.86 -7.89
C PRO A 121 -13.44 -16.23 -7.68
N ILE A 122 -14.13 -17.06 -6.91
CA ILE A 122 -13.71 -18.39 -6.53
C ILE A 122 -13.92 -19.26 -7.77
N PHE A 123 -12.76 -19.58 -8.37
CA PHE A 123 -12.50 -20.50 -9.48
C PHE A 123 -12.78 -19.98 -10.90
N ASN A 124 -11.72 -20.05 -11.72
CA ASN A 124 -11.66 -19.88 -13.18
C ASN A 124 -11.60 -18.48 -13.78
N LEU A 125 -11.93 -17.38 -13.10
CA LEU A 125 -11.85 -16.06 -13.76
C LEU A 125 -10.40 -15.68 -14.12
N LEU A 126 -9.49 -15.76 -13.16
CA LEU A 126 -8.06 -15.50 -13.40
C LEU A 126 -7.45 -16.48 -14.42
N GLY A 127 -7.82 -17.76 -14.34
CA GLY A 127 -7.39 -18.77 -15.32
C GLY A 127 -7.94 -18.52 -16.72
N GLN A 128 -9.11 -17.92 -16.86
CA GLN A 128 -9.69 -17.53 -18.15
C GLN A 128 -8.97 -16.34 -18.78
N PHE A 129 -8.51 -15.36 -17.98
CA PHE A 129 -7.69 -14.25 -18.47
C PHE A 129 -6.31 -14.71 -18.95
N VAL A 130 -5.63 -15.55 -18.16
CA VAL A 130 -4.32 -16.13 -18.55
C VAL A 130 -4.43 -16.98 -19.82
N LYS A 131 -5.47 -17.82 -19.92
CA LYS A 131 -5.72 -18.63 -21.15
C LYS A 131 -6.05 -17.76 -22.37
N ARG A 132 -6.63 -16.58 -22.18
CA ARG A 132 -6.92 -15.64 -23.26
C ARG A 132 -5.65 -15.03 -23.84
N GLU A 133 -4.71 -14.62 -22.98
CA GLU A 133 -3.41 -14.12 -23.43
C GLU A 133 -2.58 -15.21 -24.14
N GLU A 134 -2.59 -16.46 -23.65
CA GLU A 134 -1.92 -17.57 -24.33
C GLU A 134 -2.53 -17.87 -25.71
N ALA A 135 -3.87 -17.78 -25.84
CA ALA A 135 -4.56 -17.98 -27.11
C ALA A 135 -4.33 -16.83 -28.11
N GLU A 136 -4.16 -15.60 -27.65
CA GLU A 136 -3.88 -14.43 -28.48
C GLU A 136 -2.39 -14.38 -28.87
N SER A 137 -1.48 -14.70 -27.95
CA SER A 137 -0.05 -14.85 -28.23
C SER A 137 0.24 -16.04 -29.16
N GLY A 138 -0.52 -17.14 -29.04
CA GLY A 138 -0.40 -18.31 -29.92
C GLY A 138 -0.93 -18.08 -31.35
N ARG A 139 -1.90 -17.18 -31.54
CA ARG A 139 -2.37 -16.77 -32.88
C ARG A 139 -1.40 -15.84 -33.60
N GLY A 140 -0.58 -15.07 -32.87
CA GLY A 140 0.47 -14.24 -33.44
C GLY A 140 1.66 -15.02 -34.02
N VAL A 141 1.85 -16.27 -33.62
CA VAL A 141 2.98 -17.12 -34.07
C VAL A 141 2.64 -17.96 -35.31
N MET A 142 1.36 -18.20 -35.61
CA MET A 142 0.93 -18.91 -36.84
C MET A 142 0.57 -17.99 -38.02
N ALA A 143 0.68 -16.67 -37.87
CA ALA A 143 0.46 -15.69 -38.95
C ALA A 143 1.78 -15.05 -39.41
N ARG A 144 2.77 -15.88 -39.77
CA ARG A 144 3.96 -15.51 -40.55
C ARG A 144 4.24 -16.56 -41.61
#